data_AF-A0ABC8JS05-F1
#
_entry.id   AF-A0ABC8JS05-F1
#
_cell.length_a   1.000
_cell.length_b   1.000
_cell.length_c   1.000
_cell.angle_alpha   90.00
_cell.angle_beta   90.00
_cell.angle_gamma   90.00
#
_symmetry.space_group_name_H-M   'P 1'
#
loop_
_entity.id
_entity.type
_entity.pdbx_description
1 polymer ?
#
loop_
_entity_poly.entity_id
_entity_poly.type
_entity_poly.pdbx_seq_one_letter_code
_entity_poly.pdbx_strand_id
1 'polypeptide(L)'
;MASFDEAPPGNSKAGEKIFRTKCAQCHTVDKGACHKQEAVDLRSSEVPIQPSLKGCDLSYKAALPEIQNLLRCACETHNLPLAQTWVSCLHQTKTGCRHNDDSYIHCISTIDDACYVGDPTVLEFHEACSEHHLLKGQGVAGQAFLTNGPCFPPDVSNYKKSEYPLSPC
;
A
#
# COMPACT_ATOMS: atom_id res chain seq x y z
N MET A 1 -26.92 -20.67 21.13
CA MET A 1 -26.83 -19.97 19.83
C MET A 1 -26.84 -18.48 20.12
N ALA A 2 -25.71 -17.79 19.91
CA ALA A 2 -25.66 -16.34 19.91
C ALA A 2 -25.76 -15.89 18.44
N SER A 3 -26.74 -15.05 18.13
CA SER A 3 -26.93 -14.46 16.80
C SER A 3 -25.84 -13.42 16.54
N PHE A 4 -25.42 -13.27 15.28
CA PHE A 4 -24.34 -12.38 14.83
C PHE A 4 -24.78 -10.93 14.54
N ASP A 5 -26.05 -10.61 14.75
CA ASP A 5 -26.60 -9.30 14.41
C ASP A 5 -26.59 -8.35 15.62
N GLU A 6 -25.41 -7.82 15.94
CA GLU A 6 -25.17 -6.44 16.41
C GLU A 6 -23.75 -6.35 17.01
N ALA A 7 -22.79 -5.85 16.22
CA ALA A 7 -21.55 -5.36 16.79
C ALA A 7 -21.87 -4.09 17.61
N PRO A 8 -21.47 -4.02 18.90
CA PRO A 8 -21.79 -2.86 19.72
C PRO A 8 -21.19 -1.59 19.10
N PRO A 9 -21.88 -0.45 19.18
CA PRO A 9 -21.39 0.81 18.62
C PRO A 9 -20.00 1.11 19.16
N GLY A 10 -19.05 1.30 18.23
CA GLY A 10 -17.64 1.48 18.55
C GLY A 10 -17.42 2.67 19.48
N ASN A 11 -16.78 2.44 20.63
CA ASN A 11 -16.43 3.50 21.57
C ASN A 11 -15.03 4.02 21.25
N SER A 12 -14.94 5.23 20.68
CA SER A 12 -13.66 5.85 20.30
C SER A 12 -12.67 5.96 21.46
N LYS A 13 -13.15 6.16 22.70
CA LYS A 13 -12.28 6.20 23.90
C LYS A 13 -11.71 4.83 24.26
N ALA A 14 -12.50 3.76 24.05
CA ALA A 14 -12.02 2.39 24.23
C ALA A 14 -10.97 2.04 23.16
N GLY A 15 -11.22 2.43 21.89
CA GLY A 15 -10.28 2.28 20.80
C GLY A 15 -8.95 3.02 21.05
N GLU A 16 -9.01 4.28 21.49
CA GLU A 16 -7.82 5.06 21.84
C GLU A 16 -7.02 4.41 22.98
N LYS A 17 -7.70 3.92 24.02
CA LYS A 17 -7.05 3.24 25.14
C LYS A 17 -6.34 1.96 24.68
N ILE A 18 -6.98 1.16 23.83
CA ILE A 18 -6.38 -0.08 23.28
C ILE A 18 -5.16 0.28 22.43
N PHE A 19 -5.28 1.28 21.55
CA PHE A 19 -4.18 1.74 20.71
C PHE A 19 -2.98 2.23 21.54
N ARG A 20 -3.21 3.07 22.55
CA ARG A 20 -2.13 3.55 23.46
C ARG A 20 -1.45 2.43 24.23
N THR A 21 -2.20 1.39 24.60
CA THR A 21 -1.67 0.31 25.45
C THR A 21 -0.95 -0.76 24.65
N LYS A 22 -1.32 -0.98 23.39
CA LYS A 22 -0.85 -2.12 22.59
C LYS A 22 -0.05 -1.73 21.35
N CYS A 23 -0.21 -0.51 20.84
CA CYS A 23 0.28 -0.13 19.51
C CYS A 23 1.12 1.15 19.52
N ALA A 24 0.98 2.03 20.53
CA ALA A 24 1.67 3.33 20.57
C ALA A 24 3.20 3.27 20.66
N GLN A 25 3.77 2.10 20.99
CA GLN A 25 5.21 1.89 20.97
C GLN A 25 5.78 1.65 19.57
N CYS A 26 4.93 1.30 18.59
CA CYS A 26 5.32 1.02 17.22
C CYS A 26 4.62 1.93 16.19
N HIS A 27 3.51 2.58 16.58
CA HIS A 27 2.69 3.41 15.71
C HIS A 27 2.29 4.71 16.40
N THR A 28 2.40 5.83 15.69
CA THR A 28 1.88 7.13 16.13
C THR A 28 0.63 7.50 15.34
N VAL A 29 -0.38 8.04 16.02
CA VAL A 29 -1.60 8.59 15.41
C VAL A 29 -1.71 10.06 15.81
N ASP A 30 -0.78 10.86 15.29
CA ASP A 30 -0.91 12.32 15.33
C ASP A 30 -1.21 12.85 13.94
N LYS A 31 -2.29 13.62 13.81
CA LYS A 31 -2.51 14.46 12.64
C LYS A 31 -1.53 15.63 12.71
N GLY A 32 -0.40 15.51 12.00
CA GLY A 32 0.52 16.62 11.75
C GLY A 32 1.89 16.59 12.43
N ALA A 33 2.47 15.42 12.72
CA ALA A 33 3.84 15.35 13.21
C ALA A 33 4.87 15.54 12.07
N CYS A 34 5.16 16.80 11.73
CA CYS A 34 6.39 17.20 11.05
C CYS A 34 7.56 17.03 12.03
N HIS A 35 8.67 16.46 11.56
CA HIS A 35 9.85 16.13 12.35
C HIS A 35 10.35 17.31 13.18
N LYS A 36 10.38 17.17 14.50
CA LYS A 36 11.24 18.00 15.36
C LYS A 36 12.67 17.45 15.25
N GLN A 37 13.52 18.11 14.47
CA GLN A 37 14.97 17.98 14.64
C GLN A 37 15.42 19.01 15.69
N GLU A 38 16.19 18.54 16.67
CA GLU A 38 16.88 19.40 17.63
C GLU A 38 17.93 20.24 16.91
N ALA A 39 17.99 21.53 17.27
CA ALA A 39 18.91 22.49 16.69
C ALA A 39 20.35 22.16 17.11
N VAL A 40 21.20 21.83 16.14
CA VAL A 40 22.66 21.85 16.31
C VAL A 40 23.21 22.82 15.27
N ASP A 41 23.64 23.99 15.76
CA ASP A 41 24.32 25.01 14.99
C ASP A 41 25.79 24.61 14.78
N LEU A 42 26.16 24.25 13.55
CA LEU A 42 27.55 24.03 13.16
C LEU A 42 27.85 24.75 11.85
N ARG A 43 28.63 25.82 12.02
CA ARG A 43 29.17 26.76 11.03
C ARG A 43 29.67 26.11 9.73
N SER A 44 29.10 26.61 8.63
CA SER A 44 29.66 26.82 7.29
C SER A 44 30.91 26.02 6.87
N SER A 45 30.70 25.03 6.01
CA SER A 45 31.60 24.72 4.91
C SER A 45 30.76 24.47 3.68
N GLU A 46 30.99 25.27 2.63
CA GLU A 46 30.34 25.12 1.33
C GLU A 46 30.77 23.78 0.72
N VAL A 47 29.87 22.79 0.77
CA VAL A 47 30.03 21.53 0.05
C VAL A 47 29.30 21.66 -1.28
N PRO A 48 29.92 21.30 -2.43
CA PRO A 48 29.27 21.41 -3.74
C PRO A 48 27.95 20.64 -3.75
N ILE A 49 26.91 21.24 -4.34
CA ILE A 49 25.59 20.65 -4.55
C ILE A 49 25.77 19.28 -5.23
N GLN A 50 25.70 18.22 -4.44
CA GLN A 50 25.62 16.86 -4.97
C GLN A 50 24.17 16.63 -5.42
N PRO A 51 23.93 16.08 -6.62
CA PRO A 51 22.60 15.61 -6.99
C PRO A 51 22.23 14.52 -5.97
N SER A 52 21.26 14.81 -5.12
CA SER A 52 20.66 13.88 -4.18
C SER A 52 19.89 12.81 -4.96
N LEU A 53 20.61 11.84 -5.52
CA LEU A 53 20.03 10.69 -6.20
C LEU A 53 20.92 9.47 -5.98
N LYS A 54 20.99 9.02 -4.72
CA LYS A 54 21.48 7.68 -4.31
C LYS A 54 21.31 7.51 -2.80
N GLY A 55 20.07 7.33 -2.38
CA GLY A 55 19.75 7.11 -0.97
C GLY A 55 18.34 6.62 -0.66
N CYS A 56 17.52 6.31 -1.67
CA CYS A 56 16.17 5.77 -1.50
C CYS A 56 16.11 4.41 -2.21
N ASP A 57 15.28 3.48 -1.71
CA ASP A 57 14.89 2.18 -2.33
C ASP A 57 15.61 0.86 -1.97
N LEU A 58 16.42 0.79 -0.91
CA LEU A 58 16.86 -0.51 -0.36
C LEU A 58 16.14 -0.94 0.93
N SER A 59 15.43 -0.03 1.60
CA SER A 59 14.83 -0.29 2.91
C SER A 59 13.58 -1.17 2.85
N TYR A 60 12.69 -0.98 1.88
CA TYR A 60 11.46 -1.78 1.80
C TYR A 60 11.70 -3.17 1.21
N LYS A 61 12.73 -3.34 0.37
CA LYS A 61 13.07 -4.64 -0.23
C LYS A 61 13.38 -5.70 0.83
N ALA A 62 13.99 -5.30 1.94
CA ALA A 62 14.25 -6.18 3.08
C ALA A 62 12.97 -6.70 3.75
N ALA A 63 11.85 -5.97 3.63
CA ALA A 63 10.56 -6.36 4.20
C ALA A 63 9.71 -7.22 3.23
N LEU A 64 10.07 -7.31 1.94
CA LEU A 64 9.26 -8.06 0.95
C LEU A 64 9.05 -9.54 1.32
N PRO A 65 10.08 -10.29 1.80
CA PRO A 65 9.86 -11.67 2.22
C PRO A 65 8.89 -11.80 3.40
N GLU A 66 8.92 -10.84 4.32
CA GLU A 66 8.00 -10.79 5.47
C GLU A 66 6.58 -10.50 5.01
N ILE A 67 6.40 -9.51 4.11
CA ILE A 67 5.10 -9.19 3.52
C ILE A 67 4.55 -10.40 2.76
N GLN A 68 5.36 -11.05 1.93
CA GLN A 68 4.95 -12.24 1.18
C GLN A 68 4.46 -13.35 2.11
N ASN A 69 5.17 -13.60 3.21
CA ASN A 69 4.77 -14.59 4.19
C ASN A 69 3.44 -14.22 4.89
N LEU A 70 3.23 -12.95 5.22
CA LEU A 70 1.96 -12.49 5.78
C LEU A 70 0.80 -12.66 4.79
N LEU A 71 1.00 -12.33 3.52
CA LEU A 71 -0.01 -12.52 2.48
C LEU A 71 -0.35 -14.01 2.30
N ARG A 72 0.67 -14.88 2.26
CA ARG A 72 0.50 -16.33 2.23
C ARG A 72 -0.34 -16.82 3.42
N CYS A 73 0.06 -16.47 4.64
CA CYS A 73 -0.66 -16.90 5.85
C CYS A 73 -2.12 -16.41 5.84
N ALA A 74 -2.38 -15.18 5.41
CA ALA A 74 -3.73 -14.65 5.29
C ALA A 74 -4.55 -15.42 4.25
N CYS A 75 -3.99 -15.69 3.06
CA CYS A 75 -4.64 -16.48 2.03
C CYS A 75 -4.95 -17.90 2.47
N GLU A 76 -3.99 -18.60 3.09
CA GLU A 76 -4.18 -19.97 3.58
C GLU A 76 -5.21 -20.03 4.72
N THR A 77 -5.20 -19.05 5.63
CA THR A 77 -6.13 -19.00 6.77
C THR A 77 -7.56 -18.72 6.32
N HIS A 78 -7.73 -17.86 5.33
CA HIS A 78 -9.04 -17.37 4.90
C HIS A 78 -9.50 -17.94 3.56
N ASN A 79 -8.76 -18.90 2.99
CA ASN A 79 -8.98 -19.47 1.65
C ASN A 79 -9.15 -18.39 0.57
N LEU A 80 -8.30 -17.36 0.61
CA LEU A 80 -8.32 -16.30 -0.41
C LEU A 80 -7.51 -16.74 -1.64
N PRO A 81 -8.03 -16.55 -2.86
CA PRO A 81 -7.37 -17.03 -4.07
C PRO A 81 -6.09 -16.25 -4.42
N LEU A 82 -6.01 -14.97 -4.00
CA LEU A 82 -4.93 -14.05 -4.32
C LEU A 82 -4.76 -13.00 -3.23
N ALA A 83 -3.51 -12.65 -2.95
CA ALA A 83 -3.18 -11.42 -2.27
C ALA A 83 -1.90 -10.82 -2.88
N GLN A 84 -1.89 -9.51 -3.12
CA GLN A 84 -0.79 -8.83 -3.80
C GLN A 84 -0.54 -7.44 -3.23
N THR A 85 0.72 -7.03 -3.25
CA THR A 85 1.15 -5.71 -2.78
C THR A 85 1.22 -4.73 -3.94
N TRP A 86 0.70 -3.51 -3.72
CA TRP A 86 0.82 -2.39 -4.65
C TRP A 86 1.72 -1.32 -4.04
N VAL A 87 2.56 -0.69 -4.85
CA VAL A 87 3.48 0.38 -4.43
C VAL A 87 3.52 1.51 -5.45
N SER A 88 3.90 2.70 -5.00
CA SER A 88 4.19 3.83 -5.88
C SER A 88 5.32 3.48 -6.86
N CYS A 89 5.14 3.84 -8.14
CA CYS A 89 6.15 3.64 -9.17
C CYS A 89 7.39 4.49 -8.92
N LEU A 90 7.26 5.61 -8.20
CA LEU A 90 8.40 6.40 -7.73
C LEU A 90 9.44 5.57 -6.97
N HIS A 91 9.00 4.52 -6.26
CA HIS A 91 9.85 3.65 -5.45
C HIS A 91 10.27 2.37 -6.21
N GLN A 92 9.94 2.27 -7.50
CA GLN A 92 10.30 1.15 -8.36
C GLN A 92 11.19 1.64 -9.52
N THR A 93 12.35 1.01 -9.69
CA THR A 93 13.20 1.15 -10.88
C THR A 93 12.65 0.36 -12.08
N LYS A 94 11.34 0.08 -12.15
CA LYS A 94 10.72 -0.61 -13.29
C LYS A 94 10.52 0.40 -14.43
N THR A 95 11.40 0.34 -15.43
CA THR A 95 11.35 1.15 -16.66
C THR A 95 10.17 0.72 -17.53
N GLY A 96 9.00 1.34 -17.36
CA GLY A 96 7.82 1.02 -18.17
C GLY A 96 6.68 2.05 -18.13
N CYS A 97 6.69 2.99 -17.20
CA CYS A 97 5.65 4.01 -17.11
C CYS A 97 5.78 5.03 -18.26
N ARG A 98 4.90 4.94 -19.26
CA ARG A 98 4.73 5.96 -20.31
C ARG A 98 3.89 7.15 -19.82
N HIS A 99 4.20 7.66 -18.65
CA HIS A 99 3.47 8.77 -18.04
C HIS A 99 4.40 9.98 -17.94
N ASN A 100 3.89 11.15 -18.32
CA ASN A 100 4.62 12.41 -18.24
C ASN A 100 5.11 12.62 -16.80
N ASP A 101 6.26 13.26 -16.61
CA ASP A 101 7.00 13.31 -15.33
C ASP A 101 6.12 13.67 -14.11
N ASP A 102 5.12 14.54 -14.30
CA ASP A 102 4.17 14.98 -13.28
C ASP A 102 3.12 13.93 -12.85
N SER A 103 2.75 12.95 -13.69
CA SER A 103 1.77 11.92 -13.34
C SER A 103 2.40 10.63 -12.78
N TYR A 104 3.73 10.52 -12.83
CA TYR A 104 4.46 9.38 -12.26
C TYR A 104 4.28 9.28 -10.72
N ILE A 105 4.10 10.41 -10.04
CA ILE A 105 3.87 10.48 -8.58
C ILE A 105 2.52 9.87 -8.15
N HIS A 106 1.60 9.71 -9.09
CA HIS A 106 0.27 9.16 -8.87
C HIS A 106 0.13 7.74 -9.41
N CYS A 107 1.21 7.15 -9.92
CA CYS A 107 1.21 5.85 -10.56
C CYS A 107 1.60 4.76 -9.54
N ILE A 108 0.85 3.66 -9.53
CA ILE A 108 1.13 2.49 -8.69
C ILE A 108 1.17 1.22 -9.55
N SER A 109 1.96 0.23 -9.11
CA SER A 109 2.07 -1.09 -9.71
C SER A 109 2.28 -2.15 -8.66
N THR A 110 2.08 -3.42 -9.04
CA THR A 110 2.32 -4.55 -8.14
C THR A 110 3.80 -4.78 -7.87
N ILE A 111 4.09 -5.47 -6.77
CA ILE A 111 5.40 -6.06 -6.48
C ILE A 111 5.26 -7.57 -6.55
N ASP A 112 5.87 -8.18 -7.57
CA ASP A 112 5.78 -9.62 -7.83
C ASP A 112 6.49 -10.44 -6.73
N ASP A 113 7.54 -9.89 -6.10
CA ASP A 113 8.23 -10.52 -4.96
C ASP A 113 7.39 -10.51 -3.66
N ALA A 114 6.29 -9.76 -3.62
CA ALA A 114 5.40 -9.63 -2.46
C ALA A 114 3.93 -9.84 -2.86
N CYS A 115 3.68 -10.95 -3.54
CA CYS A 115 2.35 -11.49 -3.80
C CYS A 115 2.27 -12.99 -3.49
N TYR A 116 1.05 -13.49 -3.39
CA TYR A 116 0.73 -14.90 -3.23
C TYR A 116 -0.49 -15.27 -4.08
N VAL A 117 -0.32 -16.25 -4.96
CA VAL A 117 -1.37 -16.84 -5.80
C VAL A 117 -1.70 -18.22 -5.23
N GLY A 118 -2.82 -18.33 -4.52
CA GLY A 118 -3.28 -19.59 -3.92
C GLY A 118 -4.12 -20.43 -4.88
N ASP A 119 -4.76 -19.78 -5.86
CA ASP A 119 -5.61 -20.43 -6.86
C ASP A 119 -5.05 -20.17 -8.28
N PRO A 120 -4.72 -21.21 -9.07
CA PRO A 120 -4.25 -21.05 -10.44
C PRO A 120 -5.25 -20.32 -11.35
N THR A 121 -6.55 -20.33 -11.04
CA THR A 121 -7.59 -19.66 -11.85
C THR A 121 -7.46 -18.14 -11.86
N VAL A 122 -6.80 -17.55 -10.86
CA VAL A 122 -6.59 -16.10 -10.76
C VAL A 122 -5.18 -15.68 -11.22
N LEU A 123 -4.40 -16.60 -11.78
CA LEU A 123 -3.05 -16.31 -12.27
C LEU A 123 -3.07 -15.30 -13.42
N GLU A 124 -3.95 -15.47 -14.41
CA GLU A 124 -4.07 -14.53 -15.55
C GLU A 124 -4.44 -13.11 -15.06
N PHE A 125 -5.28 -13.02 -14.03
CA PHE A 125 -5.63 -11.75 -13.41
C PHE A 125 -4.41 -11.11 -12.71
N HIS A 126 -3.60 -11.89 -12.00
CA HIS A 126 -2.37 -11.42 -11.39
C HIS A 126 -1.36 -10.93 -12.45
N GLU A 127 -1.18 -11.68 -13.54
CA GLU A 127 -0.31 -11.27 -14.66
C GLU A 127 -0.78 -9.94 -15.27
N ALA A 128 -2.08 -9.79 -15.50
CA ALA A 128 -2.66 -8.52 -15.94
C ALA A 128 -2.36 -7.39 -14.94
N CYS A 129 -2.44 -7.64 -13.62
CA CYS A 129 -2.07 -6.65 -12.62
C CYS A 129 -0.58 -6.27 -12.63
N SER A 130 0.31 -7.20 -12.99
CA SER A 130 1.76 -6.94 -13.07
C SER A 130 2.15 -6.11 -14.29
N GLU A 131 1.42 -6.29 -15.39
CA GLU A 131 1.66 -5.54 -16.64
C GLU A 131 1.01 -4.15 -16.64
N HIS A 132 -0.03 -3.93 -15.84
CA HIS A 132 -0.81 -2.69 -15.85
C HIS A 132 -0.55 -1.83 -14.62
N HIS A 133 -0.30 -0.55 -14.88
CA HIS A 133 -0.20 0.46 -13.84
C HIS A 133 -1.57 1.07 -13.57
N LEU A 134 -1.82 1.43 -12.30
CA LEU A 134 -3.02 2.16 -11.91
C LEU A 134 -2.63 3.58 -11.49
N LEU A 135 -3.52 4.54 -11.74
CA LEU A 135 -3.43 5.87 -11.15
C LEU A 135 -4.12 5.90 -9.78
N LYS A 136 -3.73 6.84 -8.92
CA LYS A 136 -4.48 7.16 -7.70
C LYS A 136 -5.94 7.46 -8.06
N GLY A 137 -6.85 6.84 -7.32
CA GLY A 137 -8.29 6.87 -7.56
C GLY A 137 -8.81 5.83 -8.56
N GLN A 138 -7.97 5.05 -9.25
CA GLN A 138 -8.43 3.98 -10.14
C GLN A 138 -8.53 2.64 -9.43
N GLY A 139 -9.70 2.01 -9.55
CA GLY A 139 -10.00 0.75 -8.89
C GLY A 139 -9.78 0.78 -7.38
N VAL A 140 -9.74 -0.41 -6.77
CA VAL A 140 -9.63 -0.55 -5.31
C VAL A 140 -8.27 -0.08 -4.81
N ALA A 141 -7.19 -0.51 -5.47
CA ALA A 141 -5.83 -0.18 -5.07
C ALA A 141 -5.56 1.33 -5.21
N GLY A 142 -5.92 1.93 -6.35
CA GLY A 142 -5.75 3.36 -6.56
C GLY A 142 -6.56 4.19 -5.58
N GLN A 143 -7.79 3.77 -5.23
CA GLN A 143 -8.61 4.43 -4.22
C GLN A 143 -7.97 4.36 -2.82
N ALA A 144 -7.51 3.18 -2.40
CA ALA A 144 -6.82 3.02 -1.12
C ALA A 144 -5.57 3.91 -1.02
N PHE A 145 -4.82 4.06 -2.12
CA PHE A 145 -3.67 4.97 -2.21
C PHE A 145 -4.05 6.46 -2.20
N LEU A 146 -5.22 6.82 -2.74
CA LEU A 146 -5.71 8.19 -2.74
C LEU A 146 -6.16 8.62 -1.34
N THR A 147 -6.89 7.75 -0.64
CA THR A 147 -7.45 8.04 0.69
C THR A 147 -6.51 7.72 1.84
N ASN A 148 -5.40 7.03 1.57
CA ASN A 148 -4.48 6.48 2.56
C ASN A 148 -5.23 5.65 3.63
N GLY A 149 -6.14 4.79 3.17
CA GLY A 149 -7.00 3.99 4.03
C GLY A 149 -7.49 2.74 3.32
N PRO A 150 -8.05 1.75 4.06
CA PRO A 150 -8.54 0.53 3.46
C PRO A 150 -9.79 0.81 2.59
N CYS A 151 -9.92 0.07 1.49
CA CYS A 151 -11.06 0.15 0.58
C CYS A 151 -11.69 -1.25 0.45
N PHE A 152 -12.97 -1.37 0.79
CA PHE A 152 -13.73 -2.62 0.74
C PHE A 152 -14.94 -2.45 -0.18
N PRO A 153 -14.80 -2.67 -1.50
CA PRO A 153 -15.96 -2.68 -2.38
C PRO A 153 -16.82 -3.93 -2.09
N PRO A 154 -18.16 -3.82 -2.18
CA PRO A 154 -19.04 -4.98 -2.03
C PRO A 154 -18.86 -5.99 -3.18
N ASP A 155 -18.57 -5.50 -4.38
CA ASP A 155 -18.25 -6.32 -5.55
C ASP A 155 -17.40 -5.49 -6.53
N VAL A 156 -16.27 -6.06 -6.97
CA VAL A 156 -15.35 -5.43 -7.92
C VAL A 156 -15.82 -5.50 -9.36
N SER A 157 -16.77 -6.39 -9.68
CA SER A 157 -17.36 -6.51 -11.03
C SER A 157 -18.22 -5.30 -11.41
N ASN A 158 -18.69 -4.54 -10.42
CA ASN A 158 -19.48 -3.33 -10.63
C ASN A 158 -18.68 -2.14 -11.15
N TYR A 159 -17.34 -2.22 -11.13
CA TYR A 159 -16.51 -1.15 -11.67
C TYR A 159 -16.58 -1.14 -13.18
N LYS A 160 -16.78 0.03 -13.78
CA LYS A 160 -16.62 0.17 -15.22
C LYS A 160 -15.15 0.04 -15.58
N LYS A 161 -14.86 -0.46 -16.79
CA LYS A 161 -13.49 -0.53 -17.31
C LYS A 161 -12.74 0.82 -17.31
N SER A 162 -13.47 1.93 -17.39
CA SER A 162 -12.92 3.29 -17.27
C SER A 162 -12.50 3.66 -15.83
N GLU A 163 -13.12 3.04 -14.83
CA GLU A 163 -12.90 3.29 -13.40
C GLU A 163 -11.91 2.28 -12.80
N TYR A 164 -11.98 1.03 -13.29
CA TYR A 164 -11.03 -0.03 -12.95
C TYR A 164 -10.61 -0.77 -14.23
N PRO A 165 -9.46 -0.42 -14.82
CA PRO A 165 -8.95 -1.04 -16.04
C PRO A 165 -8.74 -2.56 -15.94
N LEU A 166 -8.60 -3.07 -14.72
CA LEU A 166 -8.39 -4.47 -14.38
C LEU A 166 -9.67 -5.18 -13.92
N SER A 167 -10.85 -4.55 -14.01
CA SER A 167 -12.10 -5.23 -13.63
C SER A 167 -12.25 -6.56 -14.39
N PRO A 168 -12.55 -7.68 -13.70
CA PRO A 168 -12.92 -8.93 -14.37
C PRO A 168 -14.14 -8.69 -15.26
N CYS A 169 -14.14 -9.28 -16.47
CA CYS A 169 -15.28 -9.28 -17.38
C CYS A 169 -16.36 -10.27 -16.94
#